data_AF-A0A1B7WWY4-F1
#
_entry.id   AF-A0A1B7WWY4-F1
#
_cell.length_a   1.000
_cell.length_b   1.000
_cell.length_c   1.000
_cell.angle_alpha   90.00
_cell.angle_beta   90.00
_cell.angle_gamma   90.00
#
_symmetry.space_group_name_H-M   'P 1'
#
loop_
_entity.id
_entity.type
_entity.pdbx_description
1 polymer ?
#
loop_
_entity_poly.entity_id
_entity_poly.type
_entity_poly.pdbx_seq_one_letter_code
_entity_poly.pdbx_strand_id
1 'polypeptide(L)'
;MNIIEIIKSDYARFPENQTYSIYAQDVYFQDAVFKFRGIELYKWMIKFIQTFFFNLKLDLHDIQPEEEIIKTEWTMSWHSPLPWKPYISVSGWSELRLNAEGLIVSHIDYWHCSRLDVIKQHFISGKKPS
;
A
#
# COMPACT_ATOMS: atom_id res chain seq x y z
N MET A 1 -3.57 11.15 -18.64
CA MET A 1 -2.89 9.90 -18.22
C MET A 1 -3.93 8.81 -18.10
N ASN A 2 -3.58 7.61 -18.55
CA ASN A 2 -4.35 6.39 -18.26
C ASN A 2 -4.20 6.03 -16.77
N ILE A 3 -5.18 5.34 -16.19
CA ILE A 3 -5.16 4.89 -14.79
C ILE A 3 -3.87 4.14 -14.40
N ILE A 4 -3.30 3.32 -15.30
CA ILE A 4 -2.04 2.61 -15.07
C ILE A 4 -0.87 3.57 -14.85
N GLU A 5 -0.80 4.66 -15.62
CA GLU A 5 0.24 5.68 -15.47
C GLU A 5 0.08 6.46 -14.18
N ILE A 6 -1.17 6.70 -13.76
CA ILE A 6 -1.48 7.35 -12.48
C ILE A 6 -1.04 6.45 -11.34
N ILE A 7 -1.37 5.16 -11.37
CA ILE A 7 -0.95 4.19 -10.34
C ILE A 7 0.57 4.13 -10.26
N LYS A 8 1.29 3.99 -11.38
CA LYS A 8 2.76 4.02 -11.40
C LYS A 8 3.32 5.29 -10.76
N SER A 9 2.72 6.44 -11.06
CA SER A 9 3.14 7.74 -10.54
C SER A 9 2.81 7.90 -9.05
N ASP A 10 1.71 7.31 -8.58
CA ASP A 10 1.31 7.30 -7.18
C ASP A 10 2.23 6.40 -6.34
N TYR A 11 2.62 5.24 -6.86
CA TYR A 11 3.64 4.37 -6.25
C TYR A 11 4.99 5.08 -6.14
N ALA A 12 5.47 5.71 -7.22
CA ALA A 12 6.76 6.39 -7.24
C ALA A 12 6.88 7.57 -6.25
N ARG A 13 5.74 8.19 -5.91
CA ARG A 13 5.68 9.33 -4.98
C ARG A 13 5.17 8.95 -3.60
N PHE A 14 4.84 7.68 -3.38
CA PHE A 14 4.20 7.23 -2.14
C PHE A 14 5.04 7.58 -0.90
N PRO A 15 4.43 8.08 0.18
CA PRO A 15 2.98 8.28 0.40
C PRO A 15 2.42 9.63 -0.07
N GLU A 16 3.21 10.45 -0.75
CA GLU A 16 2.87 11.83 -1.07
C GLU A 16 1.97 11.97 -2.30
N ASN A 17 1.12 13.00 -2.28
CA ASN A 17 0.38 13.51 -3.44
C ASN A 17 -0.38 12.45 -4.26
N GLN A 18 -0.96 11.47 -3.57
CA GLN A 18 -1.77 10.40 -4.17
C GLN A 18 -2.98 10.96 -4.93
N THR A 19 -3.39 10.27 -5.99
CA THR A 19 -4.44 10.73 -6.90
C THR A 19 -5.80 10.19 -6.48
N TYR A 20 -6.43 10.78 -5.47
CA TYR A 20 -7.70 10.25 -4.93
C TYR A 20 -8.89 10.26 -5.91
N SER A 21 -8.82 11.02 -7.01
CA SER A 21 -9.89 11.09 -8.02
C SER A 21 -10.05 9.81 -8.84
N ILE A 22 -9.10 8.88 -8.81
CA ILE A 22 -9.24 7.57 -9.48
C ILE A 22 -10.04 6.56 -8.65
N TYR A 23 -10.45 6.92 -7.43
CA TYR A 23 -11.18 6.07 -6.52
C TYR A 23 -12.67 6.45 -6.46
N ALA A 24 -13.53 5.45 -6.33
CA ALA A 24 -14.94 5.68 -6.02
C ALA A 24 -15.11 6.22 -4.59
N GLN A 25 -16.15 7.03 -4.38
CA GLN A 25 -16.44 7.63 -3.05
C GLN A 25 -16.58 6.58 -1.95
N ASP A 26 -17.11 5.42 -2.31
CA ASP A 26 -17.41 4.31 -1.42
C ASP A 26 -16.47 3.12 -1.64
N VAL A 27 -15.23 3.38 -2.08
CA VAL A 27 -14.18 2.37 -2.27
C VAL A 27 -14.08 1.45 -1.05
N TYR A 28 -14.05 0.14 -1.31
CA TYR A 28 -13.72 -0.86 -0.31
C TYR A 28 -12.21 -1.01 -0.19
N PHE A 29 -11.68 -0.92 1.03
CA PHE A 29 -10.26 -1.17 1.31
C PHE A 29 -10.10 -2.31 2.31
N GLN A 30 -9.14 -3.20 2.05
CA GLN A 30 -8.75 -4.24 2.98
C GLN A 30 -7.26 -4.57 2.85
N ASP A 31 -6.57 -4.63 3.98
CA ASP A 31 -5.25 -5.27 4.10
C ASP A 31 -5.25 -6.23 5.30
N ALA A 32 -4.06 -6.66 5.75
CA ALA A 32 -3.94 -7.54 6.91
C ALA A 32 -4.32 -6.88 8.26
N VAL A 33 -4.45 -5.56 8.32
CA VAL A 33 -4.63 -4.72 9.52
C VAL A 33 -5.98 -3.97 9.54
N PHE A 34 -6.32 -3.33 8.43
CA PHE A 34 -7.46 -2.47 8.21
C PHE A 34 -8.49 -3.12 7.27
N LYS A 35 -9.76 -2.83 7.53
CA LYS A 35 -10.87 -3.18 6.65
C LYS A 35 -11.95 -2.13 6.82
N PHE A 36 -12.26 -1.41 5.75
CA PHE A 36 -13.24 -0.32 5.79
C PHE A 36 -13.80 0.01 4.40
N ARG A 37 -14.75 0.93 4.36
CA ARG A 37 -15.34 1.44 3.13
C ARG A 37 -15.43 2.96 3.16
N GLY A 38 -14.99 3.63 2.10
CA GLY A 38 -15.06 5.09 1.93
C GLY A 38 -13.70 5.75 1.66
N ILE A 39 -13.68 6.69 0.72
CA ILE A 39 -12.46 7.39 0.28
C ILE A 39 -11.86 8.29 1.38
N GLU A 40 -12.69 8.84 2.25
CA GLU A 40 -12.20 9.69 3.36
C GLU A 40 -11.44 8.88 4.40
N LEU A 41 -11.86 7.64 4.68
CA LEU A 41 -11.11 6.72 5.54
C LEU A 41 -9.80 6.29 4.88
N TYR A 42 -9.80 6.09 3.56
CA TYR A 42 -8.58 5.78 2.81
C TYR A 42 -7.56 6.93 2.88
N LYS A 43 -7.98 8.17 2.62
CA LYS A 43 -7.14 9.37 2.80
C LYS A 43 -6.59 9.49 4.21
N TRP A 44 -7.43 9.25 5.22
CA TRP A 44 -7.02 9.29 6.61
C TRP A 44 -5.96 8.23 6.92
N MET A 45 -6.13 7.00 6.41
CA MET A 45 -5.16 5.91 6.56
C MET A 45 -3.80 6.27 5.92
N ILE A 46 -3.79 6.78 4.69
CA ILE A 46 -2.54 7.23 4.03
C ILE A 46 -1.84 8.32 4.84
N LYS A 47 -2.60 9.31 5.33
CA LYS A 47 -2.05 10.37 6.19
C LYS A 47 -1.52 9.83 7.52
N PHE A 48 -2.20 8.84 8.11
CA PHE A 48 -1.78 8.18 9.33
C PHE A 48 -0.42 7.49 9.12
N ILE A 49 -0.28 6.61 8.12
CA ILE A 49 1.00 5.91 7.87
C ILE A 49 2.12 6.89 7.50
N GLN A 50 1.83 7.94 6.74
CA GLN A 50 2.81 9.00 6.43
C GLN A 50 3.31 9.70 7.70
N THR A 51 2.45 9.89 8.69
CA THR A 51 2.80 10.59 9.94
C THR A 51 3.59 9.69 10.89
N PHE A 52 3.22 8.41 10.98
CA PHE A 52 3.78 7.49 11.98
C PHE A 52 4.98 6.68 11.48
N PHE A 53 5.09 6.42 10.17
CA PHE A 53 6.17 5.61 9.62
C PHE A 53 7.27 6.47 9.02
N PHE A 54 8.51 6.22 9.42
CA PHE A 54 9.67 6.96 8.93
C PHE A 54 10.29 6.27 7.72
N ASN A 55 10.80 7.04 6.75
CA ASN A 55 11.38 6.51 5.51
C ASN A 55 10.46 5.50 4.81
N LEU A 56 9.15 5.76 4.83
CA LEU A 56 8.15 4.93 4.18
C LEU A 56 8.37 4.97 2.67
N LYS A 57 8.50 3.78 2.07
CA LYS A 57 8.72 3.61 0.64
C LYS A 57 7.88 2.45 0.14
N LEU A 58 7.31 2.60 -1.05
CA LEU A 58 6.55 1.56 -1.75
C LEU A 58 7.16 1.35 -3.14
N ASP A 59 7.90 0.26 -3.29
CA ASP A 59 8.54 -0.12 -4.55
C ASP A 59 7.57 -0.96 -5.38
N LEU A 60 7.21 -0.49 -6.57
CA LEU A 60 6.42 -1.23 -7.56
C LEU A 60 7.34 -2.13 -8.39
N HIS A 61 7.09 -3.43 -8.38
CA HIS A 61 7.85 -4.42 -9.15
C HIS A 61 7.17 -4.77 -10.46
N ASP A 62 5.85 -4.90 -10.44
CA ASP A 62 5.07 -5.23 -11.63
C ASP A 62 3.65 -4.64 -11.54
N ILE A 63 3.03 -4.44 -12.70
CA ILE A 63 1.65 -3.99 -12.83
C ILE A 63 1.02 -4.57 -14.09
N GLN A 64 -0.04 -5.35 -13.89
CA GLN A 64 -0.73 -6.09 -14.93
C GLN A 64 -2.23 -5.74 -14.90
N PRO A 65 -2.78 -5.17 -15.98
CA PRO A 65 -4.23 -5.06 -16.13
C PRO A 65 -4.82 -6.42 -16.57
N GLU A 66 -5.81 -6.89 -15.81
CA GLU A 66 -6.57 -8.13 -16.01
C GLU A 66 -8.07 -7.81 -16.03
N GLU A 67 -8.63 -7.56 -17.21
CA GLU A 67 -10.04 -7.17 -17.39
C GLU A 67 -10.44 -5.95 -16.55
N GLU A 68 -11.24 -6.15 -15.50
CA GLU A 68 -11.70 -5.12 -14.56
C GLU A 68 -10.80 -4.98 -13.32
N ILE A 69 -9.70 -5.74 -13.25
CA ILE A 69 -8.78 -5.75 -12.12
C ILE A 69 -7.42 -5.28 -12.59
N ILE A 70 -6.80 -4.36 -11.85
CA ILE A 70 -5.38 -4.06 -12.01
C ILE A 70 -4.66 -4.72 -10.85
N LYS A 71 -3.77 -5.66 -11.18
CA LYS A 71 -2.90 -6.32 -10.21
C LYS A 71 -1.56 -5.62 -10.16
N THR A 72 -1.05 -5.34 -8.96
CA THR A 72 0.29 -4.78 -8.75
C THR A 72 1.09 -5.68 -7.82
N GLU A 73 2.38 -5.84 -8.08
CA GLU A 73 3.33 -6.52 -7.20
C GLU A 73 4.27 -5.48 -6.60
N TRP A 74 4.49 -5.52 -5.29
CA TRP A 74 5.18 -4.44 -4.59
C TRP A 74 5.96 -4.88 -3.36
N THR A 75 6.81 -3.98 -2.87
CA THR A 75 7.45 -4.07 -1.55
C THR A 75 7.35 -2.75 -0.82
N MET A 76 6.70 -2.78 0.34
CA MET A 76 6.60 -1.65 1.24
C MET A 76 7.67 -1.79 2.31
N SER A 77 8.42 -0.73 2.57
CA SER A 77 9.39 -0.69 3.66
C SER A 77 9.35 0.62 4.42
N TRP A 78 9.64 0.55 5.71
CA TRP A 78 9.63 1.71 6.60
C TRP A 78 10.42 1.44 7.88
N HIS A 79 10.67 2.49 8.65
CA HIS A 79 11.12 2.39 10.02
C HIS A 79 9.95 2.66 10.95
N SER A 80 9.69 1.72 11.87
CA SER A 80 8.60 1.83 12.84
C SER A 80 8.88 2.95 13.87
N PRO A 81 7.86 3.61 14.44
CA PRO A 81 8.03 4.71 15.38
C PRO A 81 8.53 4.32 16.78
N LEU A 82 8.92 3.06 16.97
CA LEU A 82 9.48 2.57 18.23
C LEU A 82 10.87 3.18 18.51
N PRO A 83 11.30 3.27 19.78
CA PRO A 83 12.55 3.93 20.16
C PRO A 83 13.81 3.44 19.42
N TRP A 84 13.87 2.16 19.06
CA TRP A 84 15.00 1.55 18.33
C TRP A 84 14.82 1.54 16.82
N LYS A 85 13.73 2.15 16.30
CA LYS A 85 13.43 2.35 14.86
C LYS A 85 13.71 1.10 14.00
N PRO A 86 13.08 -0.05 14.29
CA PRO A 86 13.34 -1.25 13.53
C PRO A 86 12.91 -1.03 12.07
N TYR A 87 13.74 -1.53 11.14
CA TYR A 87 13.43 -1.56 9.72
C TYR A 87 12.46 -2.71 9.45
N ILE A 88 11.35 -2.37 8.79
CA ILE A 88 10.30 -3.30 8.40
C ILE A 88 10.22 -3.33 6.89
N SER A 89 10.08 -4.52 6.32
CA SER A 89 9.83 -4.75 4.91
C SER A 89 8.77 -5.83 4.72
N VAL A 90 7.80 -5.53 3.87
CA VAL A 90 6.68 -6.40 3.52
C VAL A 90 6.55 -6.39 2.00
N SER A 91 6.59 -7.58 1.39
CA SER A 91 6.25 -7.76 -0.01
C SER A 91 4.84 -8.34 -0.12
N GLY A 92 4.19 -8.02 -1.24
CA GLY A 92 2.81 -8.38 -1.46
C GLY A 92 2.31 -7.92 -2.82
N TRP A 93 1.02 -8.13 -3.04
CA TRP A 93 0.33 -7.66 -4.23
C TRP A 93 -0.96 -6.94 -3.85
N SER A 94 -1.41 -6.04 -4.73
CA SER A 94 -2.73 -5.40 -4.62
C SER A 94 -3.62 -5.83 -5.77
N GLU A 95 -4.92 -5.96 -5.48
CA GLU A 95 -5.97 -6.10 -6.48
C GLU A 95 -6.84 -4.83 -6.47
N LEU A 96 -6.79 -4.09 -7.56
CA LEU A 96 -7.55 -2.85 -7.76
C LEU A 96 -8.69 -3.11 -8.74
N ARG A 97 -9.92 -3.30 -8.24
CA ARG A 97 -11.09 -3.51 -9.09
C ARG A 97 -11.66 -2.19 -9.56
N LEU A 98 -11.88 -2.07 -10.85
CA LEU A 98 -12.50 -0.94 -11.52
C LEU A 98 -14.01 -1.17 -11.73
N ASN A 99 -14.78 -0.09 -11.78
CA ASN A 99 -16.15 -0.12 -12.29
C ASN A 99 -16.21 0.29 -13.76
N ALA A 100 -17.42 0.35 -14.32
CA ALA A 100 -17.66 0.75 -15.71
C ALA A 100 -17.19 2.18 -16.03
N GLU A 101 -17.12 3.05 -15.02
CA GLU A 101 -16.59 4.42 -15.13
C GLU A 101 -15.05 4.49 -15.02
N GLY A 102 -14.38 3.36 -14.81
CA GLY A 102 -12.92 3.28 -14.66
C GLY A 102 -12.39 3.75 -13.29
N LEU A 103 -13.25 3.83 -12.27
CA LEU A 103 -12.88 4.18 -10.89
C LEU A 103 -12.60 2.92 -10.06
N ILE A 104 -11.60 3.00 -9.18
CA ILE A 104 -11.29 1.94 -8.22
C ILE A 104 -12.39 1.85 -7.17
N VAL A 105 -13.16 0.77 -7.21
CA VAL A 105 -14.23 0.45 -6.25
C VAL A 105 -13.77 -0.50 -5.15
N SER A 106 -12.68 -1.23 -5.36
CA SER A 106 -12.07 -2.11 -4.37
C SER A 106 -10.55 -2.09 -4.49
N HIS A 107 -9.87 -1.96 -3.36
CA HIS A 107 -8.42 -2.03 -3.20
C HIS A 107 -8.12 -3.03 -2.10
N ILE A 108 -7.58 -4.20 -2.46
CA ILE A 108 -7.25 -5.26 -1.51
C ILE A 108 -5.76 -5.56 -1.58
N ASP A 109 -5.09 -5.46 -0.44
CA ASP A 109 -3.68 -5.76 -0.28
C ASP A 109 -3.49 -7.14 0.36
N TYR A 110 -2.63 -7.94 -0.27
CA TYR A 110 -2.24 -9.25 0.21
C TYR A 110 -0.75 -9.26 0.49
N TRP A 111 -0.36 -9.83 1.62
CA TRP A 111 1.04 -9.95 2.01
C TRP A 111 1.54 -11.36 1.70
N HIS A 112 2.77 -11.47 1.19
CA HIS A 112 3.44 -12.76 1.08
C HIS A 112 3.83 -13.36 2.43
N CYS A 113 3.89 -12.53 3.48
CA CYS A 113 4.22 -12.93 4.83
C CYS A 113 3.03 -12.80 5.79
N SER A 114 3.10 -13.48 6.93
CA SER A 114 2.08 -13.35 7.95
C SER A 114 2.25 -12.07 8.76
N ARG A 115 1.17 -11.61 9.41
CA ARG A 115 1.23 -10.51 10.39
C ARG A 115 2.26 -10.76 11.49
N LEU A 116 2.41 -12.01 11.92
CA LEU A 116 3.38 -12.40 12.95
C LEU A 116 4.82 -12.20 12.46
N ASP A 117 5.10 -12.43 11.17
CA ASP A 117 6.43 -12.20 10.62
C ASP A 117 6.80 -10.72 10.57
N VAL A 118 5.82 -9.86 10.27
CA VAL A 118 6.00 -8.39 10.38
C VAL A 118 6.23 -7.95 11.83
N ILE A 119 5.50 -8.53 12.78
CA ILE A 119 5.72 -8.25 14.21
C ILE A 119 7.11 -8.70 14.66
N LYS A 120 7.60 -9.87 14.22
CA LYS A 120 8.96 -10.34 14.56
C LYS A 120 10.04 -9.37 14.10
N GLN A 121 9.88 -8.70 12.95
CA GLN A 121 10.84 -7.70 12.47
C GLN A 121 11.03 -6.53 13.46
N HIS A 122 10.03 -6.25 14.32
CA HIS A 122 10.16 -5.23 15.35
C HIS A 122 11.10 -5.63 16.49
N PHE A 123 11.36 -6.93 16.69
CA PHE A 123 12.22 -7.45 17.76
C PHE A 123 13.59 -7.93 17.27
N ILE A 124 13.77 -8.08 15.96
CA ILE A 124 15.05 -8.47 15.35
C ILE A 124 15.89 -7.20 15.18
N SER A 125 16.67 -6.87 16.21
CA SER A 125 17.66 -5.79 16.13
C SER A 125 18.83 -6.23 15.22
N GLY A 126 18.95 -5.61 14.05
CA GLY A 126 20.22 -5.43 13.35
C GLY A 126 20.97 -6.68 12.87
N LYS A 127 20.45 -7.38 11.85
CA LYS A 127 21.34 -7.97 10.84
C LYS A 127 21.10 -7.27 9.51
N LYS A 128 22.00 -6.34 9.17
CA LYS A 128 22.21 -6.01 7.76
C LYS A 128 22.51 -7.32 7.04
N PRO A 129 21.81 -7.70 5.96
CA PRO A 129 22.32 -8.73 5.08
C PRO A 129 23.70 -8.25 4.60
N SER A 130 24.70 -9.08 4.83
CA SER A 130 26.09 -8.91 4.36
C SER A 130 26.16 -8.94 2.85
#